data_AF-A0AA38IHF1-F1
#
_entry.id   AF-A0AA38IHF1-F1
#
_cell.length_a   1.000
_cell.length_b   1.000
_cell.length_c   1.000
_cell.angle_alpha   90.00
_cell.angle_beta   90.00
_cell.angle_gamma   90.00
#
_symmetry.space_group_name_H-M   'P 1'
#
loop_
_entity.id
_entity.type
_entity.pdbx_description
1 polymer ?
#
loop_
_entity_poly.entity_id
_entity_poly.type
_entity_poly.pdbx_seq_one_letter_code
_entity_poly.pdbx_strand_id
1 'polypeptide(L)'
;MNSHPVRAVPSLALSSPTEIRSLVISLEDVCMSINNKILNQLGLFSPERDRNDVIDRDVLQEKQYDVDALQVYVETQKRLLTNDQRLAYDLRSYNT
;
A
#
# COMPACT_ATOMS: atom_id res chain seq x y z
N MET A 1 20.65 -23.38 32.10
CA MET A 1 20.60 -23.55 30.64
C MET A 1 19.16 -23.33 30.21
N ASN A 2 18.82 -22.13 29.76
CA ASN A 2 17.42 -21.78 29.43
C ASN A 2 17.08 -22.34 28.05
N SER A 3 16.35 -23.45 28.04
CA SER A 3 15.75 -24.00 26.82
C SER A 3 14.49 -23.19 26.51
N HIS A 4 14.59 -22.22 25.60
CA HIS A 4 13.42 -21.58 25.04
C HIS A 4 12.63 -22.63 24.23
N PRO A 5 11.28 -22.67 24.34
CA PRO A 5 10.49 -23.53 23.50
C PRO A 5 10.69 -23.08 22.05
N VAL A 6 11.26 -23.96 21.22
CA VAL A 6 11.29 -23.80 19.77
C VAL A 6 9.83 -23.66 19.34
N ARG A 7 9.42 -22.45 18.96
CA ARG A 7 8.09 -22.19 18.45
C ARG A 7 7.87 -23.13 17.28
N ALA A 8 7.00 -24.13 17.46
CA ALA A 8 6.60 -25.02 16.39
C ALA A 8 6.05 -24.14 15.27
N VAL A 9 6.81 -24.02 14.18
CA VAL A 9 6.29 -23.44 12.96
C VAL A 9 5.34 -24.50 12.43
N PRO A 10 4.02 -24.25 12.36
CA PRO A 10 3.13 -25.22 11.78
C PRO A 10 3.61 -25.44 10.34
N SER A 11 4.02 -26.67 10.04
CA SER A 11 4.36 -27.05 8.68
C SER A 11 3.09 -26.86 7.86
N LEU A 12 3.04 -25.81 7.02
CA LEU A 12 2.02 -25.69 6.00
C LEU A 12 2.22 -26.87 5.05
N ALA A 13 1.43 -27.93 5.24
CA ALA A 13 1.37 -29.05 4.33
C ALA A 13 0.67 -28.57 3.05
N LEU A 14 1.44 -27.92 2.16
CA LEU A 14 0.97 -27.57 0.82
C LEU A 14 1.05 -28.86 0.00
N SER A 15 -0.08 -29.53 -0.13
CA SER A 15 -0.20 -30.87 -0.70
C SER A 15 -0.42 -30.87 -2.21
N SER A 16 -0.86 -29.74 -2.79
CA SER A 16 -1.14 -29.63 -4.22
C SER A 16 -0.41 -28.45 -4.88
N PRO A 17 -0.04 -28.58 -6.18
CA PRO A 17 0.51 -27.47 -6.97
C PRO A 17 -0.40 -26.24 -7.01
N THR A 18 -1.72 -26.45 -6.95
CA THR A 18 -2.71 -25.37 -6.93
C THR A 18 -2.68 -24.56 -5.63
N GLU A 19 -2.53 -25.23 -4.48
CA GLU A 19 -2.40 -24.56 -3.18
C GLU A 19 -1.12 -23.70 -3.12
N ILE A 20 -0.01 -24.22 -3.65
CA ILE A 20 1.25 -23.47 -3.75
C ILE A 20 1.06 -22.24 -4.64
N ARG A 21 0.41 -22.39 -5.80
CA ARG A 21 0.15 -21.28 -6.72
C ARG A 21 -0.68 -20.19 -6.05
N SER A 22 -1.79 -20.55 -5.41
CA SER A 22 -2.65 -19.58 -4.71
C SER A 22 -1.92 -18.87 -3.58
N LEU A 23 -1.08 -19.59 -2.82
CA LEU A 23 -0.29 -19.00 -1.75
C LEU A 23 0.70 -17.95 -2.29
N VAL A 24 1.40 -18.27 -3.37
CA VAL A 24 2.39 -17.36 -3.98
C VAL A 24 1.70 -16.11 -4.56
N ILE A 25 0.51 -16.27 -5.15
CA ILE A 25 -0.36 -15.16 -5.60
C ILE A 25 -0.73 -14.26 -4.42
N SER A 26 -1.25 -14.84 -3.33
CA SER A 26 -1.62 -14.05 -2.14
C SER A 26 -0.42 -13.36 -1.49
N LEU A 27 0.74 -14.01 -1.48
CA LEU A 27 1.98 -13.40 -0.99
C LEU A 27 2.40 -12.21 -1.85
N GLU A 28 2.29 -12.34 -3.17
CA GLU A 28 2.58 -11.24 -4.10
C GLU A 28 1.60 -10.07 -3.92
N ASP A 29 0.31 -10.35 -3.74
CA ASP A 29 -0.71 -9.31 -3.46
C ASP A 29 -0.38 -8.54 -2.17
N VAL A 30 0.11 -9.23 -1.14
CA VAL A 30 0.55 -8.59 0.10
C VAL A 30 1.81 -7.73 -0.13
N CYS A 31 2.79 -8.21 -0.90
CA CYS A 31 3.97 -7.42 -1.24
C CYS A 31 3.58 -6.15 -2.00
N MET A 32 2.75 -6.26 -3.04
CA MET A 32 2.23 -5.10 -3.77
C MET A 32 1.45 -4.15 -2.84
N SER A 33 0.64 -4.69 -1.94
CA SER A 33 -0.10 -3.90 -0.94
C SER A 33 0.81 -3.13 0.01
N ILE A 34 2.00 -3.64 0.33
CA ILE A 34 2.94 -2.98 1.26
C ILE A 34 3.87 -2.01 0.52
N ASN A 35 4.53 -2.44 -0.55
CA ASN A 35 5.63 -1.70 -1.17
C ASN A 35 5.51 -1.48 -2.68
N ASN A 36 4.35 -1.81 -3.27
CA ASN A 36 4.08 -1.74 -4.70
C ASN A 36 5.11 -2.49 -5.57
N LYS A 37 5.71 -3.57 -5.03
CA LYS A 37 6.63 -4.44 -5.76
C LYS A 37 6.07 -5.84 -5.88
N ILE A 38 6.19 -6.40 -7.09
CA ILE A 38 5.96 -7.81 -7.35
C ILE A 38 7.11 -8.66 -6.79
N LEU A 39 6.89 -9.96 -6.59
CA LEU A 39 7.89 -10.85 -5.97
C LEU A 39 9.21 -10.88 -6.76
N ASN A 40 9.14 -10.80 -8.08
CA ASN A 40 10.33 -10.75 -8.95
C ASN A 40 11.24 -9.56 -8.62
N GLN A 41 10.66 -8.38 -8.36
CA GLN A 41 11.42 -7.19 -7.98
C GLN A 41 12.05 -7.28 -6.59
N LEU A 42 11.63 -8.27 -5.79
CA LEU A 42 12.21 -8.61 -4.48
C LEU A 42 13.21 -9.78 -4.58
N GLY A 43 13.50 -10.28 -5.78
CA GLY A 43 14.38 -11.44 -6.00
C GLY A 43 13.73 -12.79 -5.72
N LEU A 44 12.39 -12.84 -5.65
CA LEU A 44 11.62 -14.05 -5.41
C LEU A 44 10.92 -14.52 -6.69
N PHE A 45 10.51 -15.79 -6.73
CA PHE A 45 9.74 -16.33 -7.84
C PHE A 45 8.35 -15.67 -7.88
N SER A 46 8.08 -14.94 -8.95
CA SER A 46 6.76 -14.35 -9.21
C SER A 46 5.87 -15.40 -9.87
N PRO A 47 4.61 -15.53 -9.43
CA PRO A 47 3.64 -16.42 -10.04
C PRO A 47 3.33 -15.98 -11.47
N GLU A 48 3.00 -16.95 -12.32
CA GLU A 48 2.51 -16.66 -13.66
C GLU A 48 1.11 -16.05 -13.55
N ARG A 49 1.04 -14.72 -13.73
CA ARG A 49 -0.18 -13.90 -13.72
C ARG A 49 -0.33 -13.14 -15.03
N ASP A 50 -1.57 -12.86 -15.43
CA ASP A 50 -1.80 -11.93 -16.52
C ASP A 50 -1.32 -10.53 -16.07
N ARG A 51 -0.72 -9.75 -16.98
CA ARG A 51 -0.32 -8.38 -16.67
C ARG A 51 -1.50 -7.52 -16.22
N ASN A 52 -2.72 -7.85 -16.62
CA ASN A 52 -3.93 -7.18 -16.18
C ASN A 52 -4.30 -7.50 -14.72
N ASP A 53 -3.78 -8.59 -14.14
CA ASP A 53 -4.00 -8.95 -12.74
C ASP A 53 -3.06 -8.19 -11.78
N VAL A 54 -1.99 -7.58 -12.32
CA VAL A 54 -1.03 -6.78 -11.56
C VAL A 54 -1.53 -5.34 -11.53
N ILE A 55 -2.40 -5.05 -10.56
CA ILE A 55 -2.93 -3.70 -10.35
C ILE A 55 -1.87 -2.89 -9.62
N ASP A 56 -1.39 -1.81 -10.24
CA ASP A 56 -0.54 -0.82 -9.59
C ASP A 56 -1.35 -0.11 -8.50
N ARG A 57 -0.98 -0.37 -7.24
CA ARG A 57 -1.69 0.14 -6.08
C ARG A 57 -1.61 1.67 -6.01
N ASP A 58 -0.49 2.25 -6.42
CA ASP A 58 -0.30 3.70 -6.35
C ASP A 58 -1.25 4.39 -7.34
N VAL A 59 -1.43 3.80 -8.53
CA VAL A 59 -2.42 4.25 -9.52
C VAL A 59 -3.86 4.06 -9.03
N LEU A 60 -4.16 2.95 -8.37
CA LEU A 60 -5.49 2.70 -7.82
C LEU A 60 -5.81 3.67 -6.67
N GLN A 61 -4.85 3.90 -5.78
CA GLN A 61 -4.98 4.82 -4.65
C GLN A 61 -5.16 6.26 -5.11
N GLU A 62 -4.43 6.69 -6.15
CA GLU A 62 -4.60 8.01 -6.75
C GLU A 62 -6.03 8.22 -7.27
N LYS A 63 -6.62 7.19 -7.89
CA LYS A 63 -7.99 7.24 -8.42
C LYS A 63 -9.09 7.21 -7.35
N GLN A 64 -8.78 6.74 -6.15
CA GLN A 64 -9.73 6.63 -5.03
C GLN A 64 -9.70 7.85 -4.11
N TYR A 65 -8.97 8.90 -4.48
CA TYR A 65 -8.85 10.07 -3.64
C TYR A 65 -10.19 10.84 -3.57
N ASP A 66 -10.74 10.97 -2.37
CA ASP A 66 -12.00 11.71 -2.14
C ASP A 66 -11.72 13.22 -2.14
N VAL A 67 -11.97 13.82 -3.31
CA VAL A 67 -11.77 15.25 -3.55
C VAL A 67 -12.69 16.10 -2.66
N ASP A 68 -13.91 15.63 -2.42
CA ASP A 68 -14.90 16.36 -1.62
C ASP A 68 -14.48 16.38 -0.15
N ALA A 69 -14.06 15.23 0.39
CA ALA A 69 -13.53 15.13 1.75
C ALA A 69 -12.27 16.00 1.92
N LEU A 70 -11.37 16.01 0.93
CA LEU A 70 -10.20 16.88 0.97
C LEU A 70 -10.59 18.36 0.94
N GLN A 71 -11.52 18.76 0.09
CA GLN A 71 -11.97 20.14 0.02
C GLN A 71 -12.57 20.61 1.36
N VAL A 72 -13.41 19.78 1.97
CA VAL A 72 -13.97 20.05 3.31
C VAL A 72 -12.87 20.18 4.36
N TYR A 73 -11.87 19.30 4.33
CA TYR A 73 -10.73 19.35 5.24
C TYR A 73 -9.94 20.65 5.08
N VAL A 74 -9.60 21.03 3.84
CA VAL A 74 -8.86 22.25 3.52
C VAL A 74 -9.62 23.49 4.01
N GLU A 75 -10.91 23.59 3.71
CA GLU A 75 -11.73 24.72 4.15
C GLU A 75 -11.86 24.79 5.68
N THR A 76 -11.89 23.66 6.36
CA THR A 76 -11.89 23.60 7.83
C THR A 76 -10.57 24.11 8.39
N GLN A 77 -9.43 23.63 7.86
CA GLN A 77 -8.11 24.04 8.34
C GLN A 77 -7.80 25.50 8.01
N LYS A 78 -8.23 26.01 6.85
CA LYS A 78 -8.09 27.43 6.47
C LYS A 78 -8.68 28.37 7.50
N ARG A 79 -9.77 27.99 8.17
CA ARG A 79 -10.43 28.80 9.21
C ARG A 79 -9.63 28.85 10.52
N LEU A 80 -8.80 27.83 10.76
CA LEU A 80 -7.98 27.69 11.97
C LEU A 80 -6.58 28.33 11.83
N LEU A 81 -6.22 28.80 10.63
CA LEU A 81 -4.92 29.43 10.40
C LEU A 81 -4.79 30.74 11.19
N THR A 82 -3.60 30.93 11.76
CA THR A 82 -3.17 32.24 12.26
C THR A 82 -2.96 33.22 11.11
N ASN A 83 -2.87 34.52 11.42
CA ASN A 83 -2.69 35.55 10.39
C ASN A 83 -1.43 35.32 9.54
N ASP A 84 -0.30 34.95 10.15
CA ASP A 84 0.96 34.70 9.44
C ASP A 84 0.85 33.46 8.54
N GLN A 85 0.19 32.40 9.01
CA GLN A 85 -0.04 31.19 8.22
C GLN A 85 -1.01 31.42 7.06
N ARG A 86 -2.05 32.23 7.27
CA ARG A 86 -2.99 32.62 6.21
C ARG A 86 -2.30 33.45 5.15
N LEU A 87 -1.49 34.45 5.55
CA LEU A 87 -0.67 35.24 4.62
C LEU A 87 0.25 34.37 3.76
N ALA A 88 0.94 33.40 4.39
CA ALA A 88 1.81 32.47 3.67
C ALA A 88 1.02 31.54 2.72
N TYR A 89 -0.15 31.07 3.14
CA TYR A 89 -1.04 30.24 2.33
C TYR A 89 -1.56 31.01 1.10
N ASP A 90 -2.06 32.22 1.30
CA ASP A 90 -2.63 33.05 0.24
C ASP A 90 -1.53 33.49 -0.75
N LEU A 91 -0.37 33.91 -0.26
CA LEU A 91 0.77 34.26 -1.12
C LEU A 91 1.20 33.09 -2.02
N ARG A 92 1.16 31.86 -1.49
CA ARG A 92 1.48 30.65 -2.27
C ARG A 92 0.38 30.33 -3.29
N SER A 93 -0.88 30.57 -2.95
CA SER A 93 -2.02 30.36 -3.85
C SER A 93 -2.04 31.32 -5.06
N TYR A 94 -1.42 32.49 -4.97
CA TYR A 94 -1.33 33.46 -6.09
C TYR A 94 -0.20 33.18 -7.09
N ASN A 95 0.76 32.31 -6.76
CA ASN A 95 1.95 32.04 -7.58
C ASN A 95 1.91 30.67 -8.30
N THR A 96 0.76 30.00 -8.29
CA THR A 96 0.50 28.73 -8.99
C THR A 96 -0.64 28.93 -9.97
#